data_AF-A0A2H3EW34-F1
#
_entry.id   AF-A0A2H3EW34-F1
#
_cell.length_a   1.000
_cell.length_b   1.000
_cell.length_c   1.000
_cell.angle_alpha   90.00
_cell.angle_beta   90.00
_cell.angle_gamma   90.00
#
_symmetry.space_group_name_H-M   'P 1'
#
loop_
_entity.id
_entity.type
_entity.pdbx_description
1 polymer ?
#
loop_
_entity_poly.entity_id
_entity_poly.type
_entity_poly.pdbx_seq_one_letter_code
_entity_poly.pdbx_strand_id
1 'polypeptide(L)'
;MDLSYKVPPLVHSFQKAWQSTAQSSLFLCALLALCSVHIMSYSQSVLLPSPAFSALMVFSYGGIIFNCTAAVASLVMVDKIGSVPIWGARRSLDPPHAGWMSANIDILDRFGIGSSWRWIVGYWIINFCAGFVCLVVQVFMLVWLQEGITSLKVVSSVLLAFSTIPLAALALSSLYFAFC
;
A
#
# COMPACT_ATOMS: atom_id res chain seq x y z
N MET A 1 -33.96 0.48 -7.76
CA MET A 1 -32.88 1.48 -7.76
C MET A 1 -33.55 2.81 -7.54
N ASP A 2 -33.36 3.39 -6.36
CA ASP A 2 -33.97 4.67 -6.01
C ASP A 2 -33.09 5.81 -6.52
N LEU A 3 -33.61 6.60 -7.47
CA LEU A 3 -32.91 7.74 -8.07
C LEU A 3 -32.85 8.95 -7.12
N SER A 4 -33.61 8.94 -6.03
CA SER A 4 -33.62 9.99 -5.00
C SER A 4 -32.71 9.68 -3.82
N TYR A 5 -32.09 8.49 -3.79
CA TYR A 5 -31.26 8.04 -2.67
C TYR A 5 -30.01 8.92 -2.50
N LYS A 6 -29.83 9.46 -1.30
CA LYS A 6 -28.62 10.17 -0.88
C LYS A 6 -27.86 9.34 0.15
N VAL A 7 -26.60 9.03 -0.15
CA VAL A 7 -25.68 8.39 0.79
C VAL A 7 -25.49 9.30 2.01
N PRO A 8 -25.48 8.79 3.25
CA PRO A 8 -25.25 9.60 4.43
C PRO A 8 -23.93 10.38 4.36
N PRO A 9 -23.87 11.62 4.87
CA PRO A 9 -22.70 12.51 4.72
C PRO A 9 -21.42 11.91 5.32
N LEU A 10 -21.54 11.12 6.38
CA LEU A 10 -20.42 10.41 7.01
C LEU A 10 -19.82 9.35 6.06
N VAL A 11 -20.66 8.53 5.43
CA VAL A 11 -20.23 7.48 4.49
C VAL A 11 -19.57 8.10 3.27
N HIS A 12 -20.13 9.21 2.76
CA HIS A 12 -19.54 9.95 1.65
C HIS A 12 -18.16 10.55 2.01
N SER A 13 -17.98 11.04 3.24
CA SER A 13 -16.67 11.50 3.72
C SER A 13 -15.65 10.36 3.75
N PHE A 14 -16.01 9.20 4.29
CA PHE A 14 -15.13 8.02 4.30
C PHE A 14 -14.83 7.49 2.90
N GLN A 15 -15.83 7.47 2.02
CA GLN A 15 -15.66 7.08 0.63
C GLN A 15 -14.59 7.95 -0.06
N LYS A 16 -14.69 9.28 0.09
CA LYS A 16 -13.70 10.22 -0.45
C LYS A 16 -12.30 10.01 0.15
N ALA A 17 -12.22 9.81 1.46
CA ALA A 17 -10.94 9.57 2.13
C ALA A 17 -10.25 8.32 1.58
N TRP A 18 -10.97 7.19 1.52
CA TRP A 18 -10.44 5.93 1.00
C TRP A 18 -10.12 5.99 -0.50
N GLN A 19 -10.94 6.68 -1.29
CA GLN A 19 -10.69 6.87 -2.71
C GLN A 19 -9.43 7.70 -2.94
N SER A 20 -9.25 8.78 -2.17
CA SER A 20 -8.03 9.60 -2.22
C SER A 20 -6.80 8.76 -1.84
N THR A 21 -6.87 7.97 -0.77
CA THR A 21 -5.77 7.10 -0.33
C THR A 21 -5.41 6.08 -1.41
N ALA A 22 -6.41 5.39 -1.99
CA ALA A 22 -6.17 4.40 -3.03
C ALA A 22 -5.55 5.02 -4.30
N GLN A 23 -6.01 6.21 -4.71
CA GLN A 23 -5.42 6.92 -5.83
C GLN A 23 -3.98 7.36 -5.56
N SER A 24 -3.70 7.97 -4.40
CA SER A 24 -2.34 8.34 -4.01
C SER A 24 -1.43 7.13 -3.91
N SER A 25 -1.92 6.01 -3.36
CA SER A 25 -1.16 4.77 -3.28
C SER A 25 -0.78 4.23 -4.64
N LEU A 26 -1.67 4.32 -5.64
CA LEU A 26 -1.37 3.86 -6.99
C LEU A 26 -0.16 4.58 -7.57
N PHE A 27 -0.13 5.91 -7.45
CA PHE A 27 1.00 6.72 -7.92
C PHE A 27 2.29 6.38 -7.15
N LEU A 28 2.21 6.22 -5.83
CA LEU A 28 3.34 5.83 -4.99
C LEU A 28 3.89 4.45 -5.38
N CYS A 29 3.03 3.44 -5.53
CA CYS A 29 3.44 2.11 -5.98
C CYS A 29 4.16 2.15 -7.34
N ALA A 30 3.63 2.93 -8.29
CA ALA A 30 4.26 3.09 -9.60
C ALA A 30 5.66 3.72 -9.49
N LEU A 31 5.81 4.76 -8.66
CA LEU A 31 7.11 5.39 -8.41
C LEU A 31 8.11 4.42 -7.74
N LEU A 32 7.68 3.67 -6.72
CA LEU A 32 8.53 2.69 -6.04
C LEU A 32 8.96 1.55 -6.98
N ALA A 33 8.07 1.10 -7.87
CA ALA A 33 8.41 0.13 -8.91
C ALA A 33 9.46 0.68 -9.89
N LEU A 34 9.30 1.93 -10.35
CA LEU A 34 10.27 2.60 -11.22
C LEU A 34 11.62 2.78 -10.53
N CYS A 35 11.65 3.17 -9.26
CA CYS A 35 12.88 3.24 -8.48
C CYS A 35 13.57 1.87 -8.39
N SER A 36 12.81 0.79 -8.17
CA SER A 36 13.36 -0.57 -8.14
C SER A 36 13.97 -0.98 -9.48
N VAL A 37 13.30 -0.66 -10.60
CA VAL A 37 13.84 -0.88 -11.96
C VAL A 37 15.12 -0.09 -12.17
N HIS A 38 15.14 1.18 -11.75
CA HIS A 38 16.32 2.03 -11.91
C HIS A 38 17.52 1.52 -11.11
N ILE A 39 17.31 1.16 -9.83
CA ILE A 39 18.34 0.56 -8.98
C ILE A 39 18.84 -0.75 -9.60
N MET A 40 17.94 -1.58 -10.12
CA MET A 40 18.29 -2.81 -10.80
C MET A 40 19.19 -2.56 -12.01
N SER A 41 18.76 -1.71 -12.95
CA SER A 41 19.53 -1.39 -14.16
C SER A 41 20.87 -0.75 -13.84
N TYR A 42 20.92 0.12 -12.84
CA TYR A 42 22.17 0.74 -12.39
C TYR A 42 23.10 -0.29 -11.75
N SER A 43 22.58 -1.16 -10.87
CA SER A 43 23.38 -2.20 -10.22
C SER A 43 24.01 -3.17 -11.22
N GLN A 44 23.30 -3.50 -12.31
CA GLN A 44 23.79 -4.34 -13.39
C GLN A 44 24.94 -3.72 -14.19
N SER A 45 25.05 -2.39 -14.23
CA SER A 45 26.10 -1.72 -14.98
C SER A 45 27.36 -1.43 -14.16
N VAL A 46 27.23 -1.34 -12.83
CA VAL A 46 28.35 -0.94 -11.95
C VAL A 46 28.89 -2.07 -11.07
N LEU A 47 28.09 -3.09 -10.74
CA LEU A 47 28.50 -4.16 -9.81
C LEU A 47 28.98 -5.41 -10.55
N LEU A 48 29.99 -6.06 -9.97
CA LEU A 48 30.47 -7.35 -10.43
C LEU A 48 29.53 -8.49 -9.94
N PRO A 49 29.37 -9.56 -10.73
CA PRO A 49 28.60 -10.74 -10.31
C PRO A 49 29.14 -11.32 -9.00
N SER A 50 28.30 -11.33 -7.98
CA SER A 50 28.60 -11.86 -6.64
C SER A 50 27.33 -12.41 -6.00
N PRO A 51 27.42 -13.26 -4.97
CA PRO A 51 26.23 -13.73 -4.25
C PRO A 51 25.38 -12.59 -3.68
N ALA A 52 26.03 -11.51 -3.23
CA ALA A 52 25.34 -10.31 -2.74
C ALA A 52 24.62 -9.55 -3.87
N PHE A 53 25.20 -9.51 -5.07
CA PHE A 53 24.53 -8.99 -6.26
C PHE A 53 23.30 -9.82 -6.66
N SER A 54 23.39 -11.15 -6.62
CA SER A 54 22.23 -12.02 -6.89
C SER A 54 21.10 -11.78 -5.90
N ALA A 55 21.42 -11.61 -4.61
CA ALA A 55 20.44 -11.26 -3.59
C ALA A 55 19.81 -9.87 -3.85
N LEU A 56 20.61 -8.85 -4.23
CA LEU A 56 20.10 -7.54 -4.65
C LEU A 56 19.08 -7.67 -5.80
N MET A 57 19.39 -8.49 -6.81
CA MET A 57 18.50 -8.74 -7.95
C MET A 57 17.16 -9.39 -7.52
N VAL A 58 17.20 -10.34 -6.58
CA VAL A 58 15.98 -10.96 -6.03
C VAL A 58 15.10 -9.90 -5.35
N PHE A 59 15.69 -9.03 -4.54
CA PHE A 59 14.95 -7.93 -3.92
C PHE A 59 14.45 -6.91 -4.95
N SER A 60 15.19 -6.66 -6.03
CA SER A 60 14.75 -5.83 -7.17
C SER A 60 13.50 -6.38 -7.84
N TYR A 61 13.50 -7.66 -8.22
CA TYR A 61 12.32 -8.29 -8.81
C TYR A 61 11.15 -8.34 -7.82
N GLY A 62 11.42 -8.68 -6.54
CA GLY A 62 10.40 -8.67 -5.50
C GLY A 62 9.75 -7.29 -5.33
N GLY A 63 10.57 -6.23 -5.24
CA GLY A 63 10.09 -4.86 -5.12
C GLY A 63 9.22 -4.43 -6.30
N ILE A 64 9.60 -4.79 -7.54
CA ILE A 64 8.79 -4.52 -8.73
C ILE A 64 7.45 -5.26 -8.66
N ILE A 65 7.48 -6.56 -8.42
CA ILE A 65 6.27 -7.40 -8.40
C ILE A 65 5.30 -6.93 -7.31
N PHE A 66 5.78 -6.75 -6.08
CA PHE A 66 4.94 -6.34 -4.96
C PHE A 66 4.34 -4.94 -5.12
N ASN A 67 5.11 -3.98 -5.66
CA ASN A 67 4.57 -2.65 -5.92
C ASN A 67 3.55 -2.67 -7.09
N CYS A 68 3.79 -3.44 -8.15
CA CYS A 68 2.82 -3.60 -9.24
C CYS A 68 1.53 -4.26 -8.77
N THR A 69 1.60 -5.33 -7.96
CA THR A 69 0.40 -5.99 -7.41
C THR A 69 -0.35 -5.06 -6.45
N ALA A 70 0.36 -4.28 -5.62
CA ALA A 70 -0.26 -3.26 -4.77
C ALA A 70 -0.92 -2.13 -5.59
N ALA A 71 -0.35 -1.73 -6.72
CA ALA A 71 -0.98 -0.77 -7.62
C ALA A 71 -2.28 -1.31 -8.22
N VAL A 72 -2.29 -2.57 -8.66
CA VAL A 72 -3.51 -3.24 -9.15
C VAL A 72 -4.55 -3.35 -8.05
N ALA A 73 -4.16 -3.72 -6.82
CA ALA A 73 -5.07 -3.75 -5.68
C ALA A 73 -5.66 -2.36 -5.38
N SER A 74 -4.86 -1.30 -5.53
CA SER A 74 -5.32 0.10 -5.38
C SER A 74 -6.38 0.45 -6.45
N LEU A 75 -6.21 0.01 -7.70
CA LEU A 75 -7.24 0.19 -8.74
C LEU A 75 -8.54 -0.53 -8.38
N VAL A 76 -8.45 -1.78 -7.93
CA VAL A 76 -9.61 -2.56 -7.49
C VAL A 76 -10.32 -1.87 -6.32
N MET A 77 -9.56 -1.28 -5.39
CA MET A 77 -10.13 -0.49 -4.30
C MET A 77 -10.87 0.74 -4.82
N VAL A 78 -10.28 1.51 -5.74
CA VAL A 78 -10.93 2.69 -6.35
C VAL A 78 -12.26 2.31 -7.02
N ASP A 79 -12.28 1.22 -7.78
CA ASP A 79 -13.48 0.73 -8.45
C ASP A 79 -14.57 0.29 -7.44
N LYS A 80 -14.18 -0.53 -6.46
CA LYS A 80 -15.06 -0.98 -5.37
C LYS A 80 -15.68 0.19 -4.61
N ILE A 81 -14.86 1.17 -4.19
CA ILE A 81 -15.31 2.38 -3.49
C ILE A 81 -16.22 3.23 -4.38
N GLY A 82 -15.90 3.35 -5.67
CA GLY A 82 -16.72 4.08 -6.64
C GLY A 82 -18.12 3.48 -6.81
N SER A 83 -18.25 2.17 -6.64
CA SER A 83 -19.54 1.47 -6.77
C SER A 83 -20.48 1.60 -5.55
N VAL A 84 -19.98 2.05 -4.39
CA VAL A 84 -20.75 2.12 -3.11
C VAL A 84 -22.10 2.85 -3.23
N PRO A 85 -22.20 4.03 -3.88
CA PRO A 85 -23.48 4.74 -4.00
C PRO A 85 -24.52 3.94 -4.79
N ILE A 86 -24.08 3.16 -5.78
CA ILE A 86 -24.95 2.32 -6.63
C ILE A 86 -25.53 1.17 -5.81
N TRP A 87 -24.72 0.54 -4.94
CA TRP A 87 -25.18 -0.52 -4.05
C TRP A 87 -26.13 0.01 -2.98
N GLY A 88 -25.84 1.18 -2.40
CA GLY A 88 -26.74 1.86 -1.47
C GLY A 88 -28.11 2.17 -2.10
N ALA A 89 -28.12 2.72 -3.32
CA ALA A 89 -29.34 3.03 -4.06
C ALA A 89 -30.11 1.78 -4.56
N ARG A 90 -29.43 0.63 -4.72
CA ARG A 90 -30.07 -0.64 -5.09
C ARG A 90 -30.72 -1.33 -3.90
N ARG A 91 -30.11 -1.29 -2.72
CA ARG A 91 -30.59 -1.97 -1.51
C ARG A 91 -31.56 -1.13 -0.67
N SER A 92 -31.77 0.14 -1.02
CA SER A 92 -32.56 1.09 -0.24
C SER A 92 -32.19 1.01 1.25
N LEU A 93 -30.89 0.94 1.53
CA LEU A 93 -30.39 0.79 2.90
C LEU A 93 -30.80 2.03 3.68
N ASP A 94 -31.71 1.83 4.64
CA ASP A 94 -32.15 2.88 5.55
C ASP A 94 -30.94 3.52 6.24
N PRO A 95 -30.96 4.86 6.45
CA PRO A 95 -29.91 5.51 7.20
C PRO A 95 -29.83 4.87 8.60
N PRO A 96 -28.62 4.44 9.04
CA PRO A 96 -28.49 3.75 10.31
C PRO A 96 -28.98 4.64 11.44
N HIS A 97 -29.75 4.07 12.35
CA HIS A 97 -30.13 4.74 13.60
C HIS A 97 -28.88 5.11 14.39
N ALA A 98 -28.94 6.26 15.07
CA ALA A 98 -27.82 6.85 15.80
C ALA A 98 -27.17 5.82 16.75
N GLY A 99 -25.87 5.61 16.59
CA GLY A 99 -25.08 4.67 17.38
C GLY A 99 -23.58 4.95 17.22
N TRP A 100 -22.79 4.51 18.19
CA TRP A 100 -21.34 4.67 18.18
C TRP A 100 -20.71 3.46 17.46
N MET A 101 -19.99 3.71 16.37
CA MET A 101 -19.27 2.68 15.61
C MET A 101 -17.77 2.98 15.69
N SER A 102 -16.97 2.05 16.20
CA SER A 102 -15.56 2.31 16.54
C SER A 102 -14.57 2.13 15.37
N ALA A 103 -15.00 1.66 14.19
CA ALA A 103 -14.08 1.33 13.11
C ALA A 103 -14.51 1.90 11.73
N ASN A 104 -13.61 2.69 11.14
CA ASN A 104 -13.76 3.35 9.83
C ASN A 104 -13.98 2.38 8.64
N ILE A 105 -13.61 1.10 8.79
CA ILE A 105 -13.71 0.07 7.74
C ILE A 105 -15.06 -0.66 7.81
N ASP A 106 -15.60 -0.85 9.02
CA ASP A 106 -16.89 -1.54 9.25
C ASP A 106 -18.08 -0.70 8.76
N ILE A 107 -17.89 0.62 8.70
CA ILE A 107 -18.88 1.53 8.10
C ILE A 107 -19.02 1.22 6.61
N LEU A 108 -17.93 1.05 5.85
CA LEU A 108 -18.05 0.73 4.41
C LEU A 108 -18.56 -0.69 4.16
N ASP A 109 -18.21 -1.65 5.03
CA ASP A 109 -18.71 -3.03 4.89
C ASP A 109 -20.24 -3.10 5.07
N ARG A 110 -20.79 -2.36 6.05
CA ARG A 110 -22.25 -2.23 6.24
C ARG A 110 -22.98 -1.57 5.09
N PHE A 111 -22.34 -0.64 4.37
CA PHE A 111 -22.92 0.01 3.19
C PHE A 111 -22.75 -0.79 1.89
N GLY A 112 -22.32 -2.06 2.00
CA GLY A 112 -22.47 -3.05 0.94
C GLY A 112 -21.25 -3.24 0.04
N ILE A 113 -20.07 -2.81 0.46
CA ILE A 113 -18.82 -3.00 -0.29
C ILE A 113 -18.38 -4.49 -0.33
N GLY A 114 -18.87 -5.28 0.65
CA GLY A 114 -18.83 -6.75 0.71
C GLY A 114 -17.66 -7.31 1.50
N SER A 115 -17.84 -8.54 2.01
CA SER A 115 -16.87 -9.29 2.85
C SER A 115 -15.44 -9.36 2.27
N SER A 116 -15.28 -9.30 0.94
CA SER A 116 -13.97 -9.27 0.28
C SER A 116 -13.18 -7.98 0.52
N TRP A 117 -13.78 -6.91 1.06
CA TRP A 117 -13.12 -5.62 1.28
C TRP A 117 -11.95 -5.69 2.24
N ARG A 118 -12.16 -6.33 3.40
CA ARG A 118 -11.10 -6.54 4.40
C ARG A 118 -9.91 -7.29 3.80
N TRP A 119 -10.20 -8.30 2.98
CA TRP A 119 -9.17 -9.05 2.26
C TRP A 119 -8.42 -8.23 1.22
N ILE A 120 -9.12 -7.41 0.43
CA ILE A 120 -8.49 -6.53 -0.57
C ILE A 120 -7.58 -5.51 0.11
N VAL A 121 -8.06 -4.87 1.18
CA VAL A 121 -7.28 -3.88 1.94
C VAL A 121 -6.07 -4.55 2.61
N GLY A 122 -6.25 -5.71 3.24
CA GLY A 122 -5.15 -6.46 3.84
C GLY A 122 -4.09 -6.89 2.81
N TYR A 123 -4.53 -7.45 1.68
CA TYR A 123 -3.65 -7.81 0.57
C TYR A 123 -2.88 -6.59 0.03
N TRP A 124 -3.57 -5.46 -0.15
CA TRP A 124 -2.95 -4.21 -0.58
C TRP A 124 -1.86 -3.75 0.41
N ILE A 125 -2.15 -3.69 1.71
CA ILE A 125 -1.19 -3.26 2.74
C ILE A 125 0.03 -4.20 2.76
N ILE A 126 -0.18 -5.51 2.74
CA ILE A 126 0.91 -6.49 2.79
C ILE A 126 1.84 -6.33 1.59
N ASN A 127 1.29 -6.24 0.37
CA ASN A 127 2.10 -6.07 -0.84
C ASN A 127 2.80 -4.70 -0.86
N PHE A 128 2.12 -3.64 -0.43
CA PHE A 128 2.73 -2.31 -0.32
C PHE A 128 3.92 -2.29 0.65
N CYS A 129 3.74 -2.85 1.85
CA CYS A 129 4.79 -2.96 2.86
C CYS A 129 5.95 -3.84 2.38
N ALA A 130 5.65 -5.00 1.78
CA ALA A 130 6.68 -5.89 1.23
C ALA A 130 7.48 -5.19 0.11
N GLY A 131 6.80 -4.49 -0.80
CA GLY A 131 7.43 -3.73 -1.89
C GLY A 131 8.33 -2.61 -1.37
N PHE A 132 7.91 -1.89 -0.33
CA PHE A 132 8.73 -0.86 0.30
C PHE A 132 9.96 -1.46 1.01
N VAL A 133 9.78 -2.54 1.77
CA VAL A 133 10.90 -3.24 2.45
C VAL A 133 11.91 -3.73 1.42
N CYS A 134 11.45 -4.31 0.29
CA CYS A 134 12.34 -4.70 -0.80
C CYS A 134 13.16 -3.51 -1.31
N LEU A 135 12.55 -2.35 -1.51
CA LEU A 135 13.26 -1.15 -1.97
C LEU A 135 14.28 -0.65 -0.93
N VAL A 136 13.93 -0.63 0.35
CA VAL A 136 14.88 -0.27 1.43
C VAL A 136 16.08 -1.20 1.44
N VAL A 137 15.85 -2.51 1.32
CA VAL A 137 16.92 -3.51 1.25
C VAL A 137 17.77 -3.32 -0.01
N GLN A 138 17.17 -3.02 -1.17
CA GLN A 138 17.92 -2.73 -2.39
C GLN A 138 18.86 -1.53 -2.22
N VAL A 139 18.35 -0.42 -1.66
CA VAL A 139 19.17 0.78 -1.41
C VAL A 139 20.28 0.47 -0.41
N PHE A 140 19.97 -0.25 0.67
CA PHE A 140 20.96 -0.68 1.65
C PHE A 140 22.07 -1.51 0.97
N MET A 141 21.72 -2.54 0.22
CA MET A 141 22.68 -3.41 -0.45
C MET A 141 23.51 -2.65 -1.49
N LEU A 142 22.88 -1.77 -2.28
CA LEU A 142 23.59 -0.96 -3.28
C LEU A 142 24.66 -0.08 -2.61
N VAL A 143 24.32 0.65 -1.55
CA VAL A 143 25.28 1.50 -0.83
C VAL A 143 26.40 0.66 -0.22
N TRP A 144 26.08 -0.50 0.33
CA TRP A 144 27.08 -1.38 0.93
C TRP A 144 28.04 -2.02 -0.07
N LEU A 145 27.56 -2.31 -1.29
CA LEU A 145 28.35 -2.93 -2.35
C LEU A 145 29.16 -1.92 -3.17
N GLN A 146 28.65 -0.70 -3.34
CA GLN A 146 29.30 0.32 -4.16
C GLN A 146 30.30 1.18 -3.37
N GLU A 147 29.94 1.61 -2.15
CA GLU A 147 30.74 2.60 -1.44
C GLU A 147 31.94 1.96 -0.75
N GLY A 148 33.13 2.52 -0.98
CA GLY A 148 34.34 2.20 -0.21
C GLY A 148 34.41 2.97 1.12
N ILE A 149 33.65 4.06 1.26
CA ILE A 149 33.73 4.99 2.38
C ILE A 149 32.80 4.54 3.51
N THR A 150 33.37 4.25 4.68
CA THR A 150 32.62 3.75 5.85
C THR A 150 31.58 4.76 6.36
N SER A 151 31.90 6.06 6.35
CA SER A 151 31.01 7.11 6.85
C SER A 151 29.68 7.17 6.09
N LEU A 152 29.72 7.00 4.76
CA LEU A 152 28.52 7.00 3.92
C LEU A 152 27.62 5.78 4.22
N LYS A 153 28.21 4.61 4.49
CA LYS A 153 27.46 3.40 4.88
C LYS A 153 26.70 3.58 6.19
N VAL A 154 27.35 4.20 7.18
CA VAL A 154 26.73 4.43 8.50
C VAL A 154 25.58 5.41 8.38
N VAL A 155 25.80 6.56 7.73
CA VAL A 155 24.77 7.60 7.59
C VAL A 155 23.58 7.09 6.79
N SER A 156 23.81 6.42 5.67
CA SER A 156 22.72 5.86 4.85
C SER A 156 21.91 4.79 5.61
N SER A 157 22.57 3.92 6.37
CA SER A 157 21.91 2.87 7.16
C SER A 157 21.00 3.47 8.24
N VAL A 158 21.45 4.54 8.91
CA VAL A 158 20.64 5.25 9.90
C VAL A 158 19.43 5.91 9.24
N LEU A 159 19.61 6.60 8.12
CA LEU A 159 18.51 7.23 7.39
C LEU A 159 17.48 6.23 6.88
N LEU A 160 17.92 5.06 6.41
CA LEU A 160 17.04 3.96 6.01
C LEU A 160 16.28 3.36 7.20
N ALA A 161 16.92 3.24 8.36
CA ALA A 161 16.22 2.82 9.57
C ALA A 161 15.11 3.82 9.94
N PHE A 162 15.40 5.12 9.94
CA PHE A 162 14.40 6.15 10.21
C PHE A 162 13.24 6.16 9.20
N SER A 163 13.51 5.90 7.91
CA SER A 163 12.45 5.89 6.89
C SER A 163 11.46 4.73 7.02
N THR A 164 11.84 3.65 7.70
CA THR A 164 10.97 2.48 7.93
C THR A 164 10.00 2.63 9.11
N ILE A 165 10.20 3.62 9.99
CA ILE A 165 9.35 3.88 11.17
C ILE A 165 7.87 4.08 10.81
N PRO A 166 7.50 4.98 9.86
CA PRO A 166 6.09 5.16 9.49
C PRO A 166 5.49 3.89 8.89
N LEU A 167 6.30 3.08 8.19
CA LEU A 167 5.85 1.80 7.64
C LEU A 167 5.60 0.78 8.75
N ALA A 168 6.48 0.70 9.74
CA ALA A 168 6.31 -0.17 10.90
C ALA A 168 5.04 0.17 11.67
N ALA A 169 4.75 1.47 11.86
CA ALA A 169 3.50 1.92 12.47
C ALA A 169 2.27 1.49 11.65
N LEU A 170 2.31 1.63 10.32
CA LEU A 170 1.24 1.21 9.43
C LEU A 170 1.05 -0.31 9.43
N ALA A 171 2.14 -1.08 9.37
CA ALA A 171 2.12 -2.54 9.44
C ALA A 171 1.57 -3.04 10.79
N LEU A 172 2.02 -2.46 11.90
CA LEU A 172 1.50 -2.78 13.24
C LEU A 172 0.01 -2.47 13.36
N SER A 173 -0.44 -1.33 12.85
CA SER A 173 -1.86 -1.01 12.81
C SER A 173 -2.63 -2.07 12.01
N SER A 174 -2.13 -2.45 10.83
CA SER A 174 -2.79 -3.43 9.96
C SER A 174 -2.85 -4.85 10.55
N LEU A 175 -1.84 -5.26 11.30
CA LEU A 175 -1.82 -6.54 12.02
C LEU A 175 -2.83 -6.52 13.17
N TYR A 176 -2.88 -5.42 13.93
CA TYR A 176 -3.91 -5.23 14.95
C TYR A 176 -5.33 -5.27 14.34
N PHE A 177 -5.52 -4.71 13.15
CA PHE A 177 -6.80 -4.76 12.41
C PHE A 177 -7.14 -6.13 11.79
N ALA A 178 -6.16 -7.00 11.52
CA ALA A 178 -6.40 -8.32 10.92
C ALA A 178 -6.79 -9.39 11.96
N PHE A 179 -6.42 -9.20 13.23
CA PHE A 179 -6.58 -10.16 14.32
C PHE A 179 -7.57 -9.71 15.42
N CYS A 180 -8.22 -8.56 15.29
CA CYS A 180 -9.27 -8.06 16.18
C CYS A 180 -10.55 -7.76 15.39
#